data_AF-A0A1X1VXU6-F1
#
_entry.id   AF-A0A1X1VXU6-F1
#
_cell.length_a   1.000
_cell.length_b   1.000
_cell.length_c   1.000
_cell.angle_alpha   90.00
_cell.angle_beta   90.00
_cell.angle_gamma   90.00
#
_symmetry.space_group_name_H-M   'P 1'
#
loop_
_entity.id
_entity.type
_entity.pdbx_description
1 polymer ?
#
loop_
_entity_poly.entity_id
_entity_poly.type
_entity_poly.pdbx_seq_one_letter_code
_entity_poly.pdbx_strand_id
1 'polypeptide(L)'
;MTTTSPVRSTAKPGASAEPLPFSRRVLKLEHPANVGPLLHIACWIALLAFGLSVPAATRWYLAVPLIITLGLLNFSITIGILHMHTHRPLFVSRRANRALDLLCCMPAALTAADMYEVHVVNHHRYNDGPGDVTSTEGREHGWRAVWYWMRYSSVVKTHTARTVFAANPSPSRRKRRRQFVFDFTLITTLIWITFLTADPLRFTLFYWIPFLITQATSGYFAWLTHGPARVFDDDPSKSLNTVGNWLNFFIFNQGYHSVHHRYPGIHWTQIPDKFDFMLQVEPDVIVPYWMTLTSCWRLFVPGGFLDASHGRQWKAKLAKRLEQGTVRARYLPWFAWI
;
A
#
# COMPACT_ATOMS: atom_id res chain seq x y z
N MET A 1 10.38 62.26 38.54
CA MET A 1 10.30 61.95 37.10
C MET A 1 9.59 60.63 36.93
N THR A 2 8.72 60.61 35.95
CA THR A 2 7.65 59.66 35.63
C THR A 2 8.12 58.24 35.35
N THR A 3 7.31 57.28 35.80
CA THR A 3 7.33 55.84 35.52
C THR A 3 7.12 55.51 34.05
N THR A 4 7.88 54.56 33.50
CA THR A 4 7.46 53.78 32.31
C THR A 4 7.91 52.33 32.44
N SER A 5 6.97 51.46 32.84
CA SER A 5 7.06 50.01 32.65
C SER A 5 6.88 49.64 31.17
N PRO A 6 7.48 48.54 30.68
CA PRO A 6 7.31 48.13 29.29
C PRO A 6 5.89 47.59 29.08
N VAL A 7 5.20 48.14 28.08
CA VAL A 7 3.88 47.70 27.63
C VAL A 7 3.99 46.27 27.14
N ARG A 8 3.38 45.34 27.89
CA ARG A 8 3.06 43.99 27.41
C ARG A 8 2.08 44.13 26.25
N SER A 9 2.54 43.86 25.03
CA SER A 9 1.68 43.65 23.88
C SER A 9 0.73 42.49 24.16
N THR A 10 -0.52 42.82 24.50
CA THR A 10 -1.62 41.86 24.53
C THR A 10 -2.16 41.71 23.12
N ALA A 11 -1.41 41.04 22.25
CA ALA A 11 -1.97 40.54 21.00
C ALA A 11 -3.01 39.45 21.33
N LYS A 12 -4.29 39.76 21.15
CA LYS A 12 -5.38 38.76 21.18
C LYS A 12 -5.05 37.64 20.17
N PRO A 13 -5.08 36.35 20.55
CA PRO A 13 -5.13 35.28 19.56
C PRO A 13 -6.56 35.19 19.04
N GLY A 14 -6.89 36.10 18.13
CA GLY A 14 -8.18 36.19 17.46
C GLY A 14 -8.08 35.81 15.98
N ALA A 15 -7.42 34.71 15.66
CA ALA A 15 -7.65 34.05 14.38
C ALA A 15 -8.77 33.04 14.61
N SER A 16 -9.97 33.35 14.15
CA SER A 16 -11.07 32.38 14.08
C SER A 16 -10.58 31.18 13.28
N ALA A 17 -10.26 30.07 13.97
CA ALA A 17 -9.91 28.83 13.31
C ALA A 17 -11.06 28.45 12.39
N GLU A 18 -10.82 28.38 11.08
CA GLU A 18 -11.83 27.94 10.12
C GLU A 18 -12.44 26.62 10.62
N PRO A 19 -13.77 26.49 10.57
CA PRO A 19 -14.42 25.27 11.04
C PRO A 19 -13.89 24.08 10.24
N LEU A 20 -13.54 23.00 10.95
CA LEU A 20 -13.03 21.79 10.33
C LEU A 20 -13.97 21.32 9.20
N PRO A 21 -13.43 20.84 8.07
CA PRO A 21 -14.24 20.42 6.93
C PRO A 21 -15.21 19.30 7.33
N PHE A 22 -16.35 19.23 6.64
CA PHE A 22 -17.42 18.24 6.91
C PHE A 22 -16.90 16.80 7.01
N SER A 23 -16.02 16.41 6.08
CA SER A 23 -15.38 15.09 6.06
C SER A 23 -14.65 14.75 7.35
N ARG A 24 -13.98 15.73 7.97
CA ARG A 24 -13.25 15.54 9.22
C ARG A 24 -14.17 15.65 10.45
N ARG A 25 -15.13 16.57 10.43
CA ARG A 25 -16.05 16.79 11.55
C ARG A 25 -17.06 15.65 11.71
N VAL A 26 -17.67 15.22 10.60
CA VAL A 26 -18.78 14.25 10.57
C VAL A 26 -18.28 12.85 10.26
N LEU A 27 -17.59 12.67 9.12
CA LEU A 27 -17.11 11.35 8.68
C LEU A 27 -15.83 10.90 9.41
N LYS A 28 -15.22 11.79 10.19
CA LYS A 28 -13.95 11.57 10.90
C LYS A 28 -12.81 11.14 9.96
N LEU A 29 -12.84 11.56 8.69
CA LEU A 29 -11.74 11.33 7.76
C LEU A 29 -10.54 12.22 8.11
N GLU A 30 -9.33 11.67 8.00
CA GLU A 30 -8.09 12.42 8.15
C GLU A 30 -7.95 13.45 7.01
N HIS A 31 -8.26 13.02 5.78
CA HIS A 31 -8.28 13.82 4.58
C HIS A 31 -9.54 13.52 3.73
N PRO A 32 -10.20 14.51 3.08
CA PRO A 32 -11.41 14.28 2.30
C PRO A 32 -11.27 13.23 1.19
N ALA A 33 -10.10 13.18 0.54
CA ALA A 33 -9.83 12.22 -0.53
C ALA A 33 -9.90 10.76 -0.07
N ASN A 34 -9.86 10.47 1.24
CA ASN A 34 -9.95 9.12 1.77
C ASN A 34 -11.29 8.43 1.47
N VAL A 35 -12.27 9.15 0.92
CA VAL A 35 -13.47 8.55 0.29
C VAL A 35 -13.09 7.57 -0.84
N GLY A 36 -12.05 7.83 -1.62
CA GLY A 36 -11.61 6.95 -2.71
C GLY A 36 -11.21 5.54 -2.24
N PRO A 37 -10.25 5.42 -1.30
CA PRO A 37 -9.90 4.14 -0.67
C PRO A 37 -11.10 3.41 -0.06
N LEU A 38 -11.98 4.15 0.63
CA LEU A 38 -13.19 3.56 1.23
C LEU A 38 -14.16 3.03 0.18
N LEU A 39 -14.27 3.69 -0.98
CA LEU A 39 -15.08 3.21 -2.09
C LEU A 39 -14.56 1.86 -2.61
N HIS A 40 -13.25 1.67 -2.75
CA HIS A 40 -12.69 0.39 -3.19
C HIS A 40 -13.01 -0.74 -2.20
N ILE A 41 -12.92 -0.47 -0.89
CA ILE A 41 -13.28 -1.44 0.15
C ILE A 41 -14.78 -1.74 0.11
N ALA A 42 -15.63 -0.73 -0.01
CA ALA A 42 -17.09 -0.90 -0.12
C ALA A 42 -17.47 -1.72 -1.36
N CYS A 43 -16.86 -1.43 -2.52
CA CYS A 43 -17.03 -2.20 -3.74
C CYS A 43 -16.59 -3.66 -3.55
N TRP A 44 -15.46 -3.90 -2.88
CA TRP A 44 -15.00 -5.25 -2.60
C TRP A 44 -15.99 -6.05 -1.75
N ILE A 45 -16.47 -5.47 -0.65
CA ILE A 45 -17.47 -6.10 0.22
C ILE A 45 -18.75 -6.41 -0.58
N ALA A 46 -19.26 -5.43 -1.35
CA ALA A 46 -20.50 -5.59 -2.10
C ALA A 46 -20.39 -6.66 -3.19
N LEU A 47 -19.30 -6.67 -3.95
CA LEU A 47 -19.06 -7.62 -5.02
C LEU A 47 -18.77 -9.04 -4.50
N LEU A 48 -18.04 -9.14 -3.38
CA LEU A 48 -17.83 -10.43 -2.72
C LEU A 48 -19.16 -10.98 -2.18
N ALA A 49 -19.96 -10.16 -1.51
CA ALA A 49 -21.27 -10.56 -1.02
C ALA A 49 -22.19 -11.01 -2.16
N PHE A 50 -22.19 -10.28 -3.28
CA PHE A 50 -22.92 -10.66 -4.51
C PHE A 50 -22.45 -12.03 -5.02
N GLY A 51 -21.14 -12.23 -5.20
CA GLY A 51 -20.58 -13.50 -5.67
C GLY A 51 -20.91 -14.69 -4.76
N LEU A 52 -20.82 -14.49 -3.45
CA LEU A 52 -21.11 -15.53 -2.46
C LEU A 52 -22.61 -15.83 -2.34
N SER A 53 -23.49 -14.85 -2.54
CA SER A 53 -24.93 -14.97 -2.22
C SER A 53 -25.81 -15.26 -3.44
N VAL A 54 -25.41 -14.84 -4.65
CA VAL A 54 -26.26 -14.90 -5.85
C VAL A 54 -25.84 -16.08 -6.75
N PRO A 55 -26.66 -17.13 -6.92
CA PRO A 55 -26.30 -18.28 -7.77
C PRO A 55 -25.96 -17.91 -9.21
N ALA A 56 -26.65 -16.91 -9.77
CA ALA A 56 -26.39 -16.41 -11.13
C ALA A 56 -24.96 -15.86 -11.31
N ALA A 57 -24.27 -15.44 -10.24
CA ALA A 57 -22.90 -14.97 -10.32
C ALA A 57 -21.95 -16.05 -10.88
N THR A 58 -22.27 -17.33 -10.75
CA THR A 58 -21.48 -18.46 -11.28
C THR A 58 -21.56 -18.61 -12.80
N ARG A 59 -22.46 -17.89 -13.48
CA ARG A 59 -22.50 -17.84 -14.95
C ARG A 59 -21.20 -17.19 -15.44
N TRP A 60 -20.45 -17.84 -16.32
CA TRP A 60 -19.10 -17.41 -16.71
C TRP A 60 -19.01 -15.96 -17.20
N TYR A 61 -20.03 -15.44 -17.88
CA TYR A 61 -20.07 -14.04 -18.33
C TYR A 61 -20.18 -13.03 -17.17
N LEU A 62 -20.63 -13.44 -15.98
CA LEU A 62 -20.56 -12.66 -14.75
C LEU A 62 -19.35 -13.05 -13.89
N ALA A 63 -19.06 -14.35 -13.79
CA ALA A 63 -18.02 -14.88 -12.92
C ALA A 63 -16.64 -14.36 -13.31
N VAL A 64 -16.28 -14.38 -14.60
CA VAL A 64 -14.94 -13.97 -15.05
C VAL A 64 -14.68 -12.48 -14.76
N PRO A 65 -15.55 -11.53 -15.18
CA PRO A 65 -15.36 -10.13 -14.81
C PRO A 65 -15.35 -9.89 -13.29
N LEU A 66 -16.17 -10.62 -12.54
CA LEU A 66 -16.23 -10.50 -11.08
C LEU A 66 -14.94 -10.96 -10.41
N ILE A 67 -14.37 -12.10 -10.83
CA ILE A 67 -13.09 -12.61 -10.33
C ILE A 67 -11.96 -11.62 -10.63
N ILE A 68 -11.90 -11.08 -11.85
CA ILE A 68 -10.89 -10.09 -12.24
C ILE A 68 -11.03 -8.84 -11.38
N THR A 69 -12.26 -8.34 -11.21
CA THR A 69 -12.54 -7.13 -10.42
C THR A 69 -12.19 -7.33 -8.95
N LEU A 70 -12.55 -8.47 -8.36
CA LEU A 70 -12.17 -8.83 -6.99
C LEU A 70 -10.66 -8.95 -6.84
N GLY A 71 -9.95 -9.53 -7.82
CA GLY A 71 -8.49 -9.56 -7.84
C GLY A 71 -7.86 -8.16 -7.86
N LEU A 72 -8.36 -7.26 -8.71
CA LEU A 72 -7.90 -5.86 -8.76
C LEU A 72 -8.21 -5.10 -7.47
N LEU A 73 -9.37 -5.34 -6.87
CA LEU A 73 -9.73 -4.74 -5.58
C LEU A 73 -8.87 -5.30 -4.45
N ASN A 74 -8.57 -6.59 -4.41
CA ASN A 74 -7.64 -7.16 -3.45
C ASN A 74 -6.25 -6.52 -3.58
N PHE A 75 -5.75 -6.38 -4.82
CA PHE A 75 -4.49 -5.70 -5.10
C PHE A 75 -4.51 -4.25 -4.59
N SER A 76 -5.56 -3.50 -4.92
CA SER A 76 -5.74 -2.13 -4.43
C SER A 76 -5.79 -2.05 -2.90
N ILE A 77 -6.55 -2.93 -2.24
CA ILE A 77 -6.76 -2.91 -0.80
C ILE A 77 -5.49 -3.29 -0.04
N THR A 78 -4.74 -4.29 -0.52
CA THR A 78 -3.57 -4.83 0.20
C THR A 78 -2.29 -4.07 -0.11
N ILE A 79 -2.00 -3.80 -1.38
CA ILE A 79 -0.77 -3.14 -1.81
C ILE A 79 -0.91 -1.62 -1.80
N GLY A 80 -2.10 -1.08 -2.11
CA GLY A 80 -2.35 0.36 -2.07
C GLY A 80 -2.80 0.83 -0.69
N ILE A 81 -4.02 0.45 -0.30
CA ILE A 81 -4.74 1.06 0.83
C ILE A 81 -4.13 0.68 2.16
N LEU A 82 -3.94 -0.61 2.43
CA LEU A 82 -3.33 -1.09 3.67
C LEU A 82 -1.92 -0.52 3.87
N HIS A 83 -1.12 -0.50 2.80
CA HIS A 83 0.23 0.06 2.81
C HIS A 83 0.21 1.50 3.30
N MET A 84 -0.53 2.38 2.62
CA MET A 84 -0.61 3.78 3.04
C MET A 84 -1.30 3.96 4.39
N HIS A 85 -2.33 3.15 4.69
CA HIS A 85 -3.09 3.23 5.93
C HIS A 85 -2.22 2.94 7.16
N THR A 86 -1.30 2.00 7.03
CA THR A 86 -0.38 1.61 8.11
C THR A 86 0.62 2.72 8.44
N HIS A 87 1.01 3.51 7.44
CA HIS A 87 1.87 4.70 7.65
C HIS A 87 1.08 5.92 8.15
N ARG A 88 -0.09 6.16 7.55
CA ARG A 88 -0.95 7.30 7.84
C ARG A 88 -2.42 6.86 7.91
N PRO A 89 -3.03 6.86 9.10
CA PRO A 89 -4.41 6.41 9.25
C PRO A 89 -5.40 7.24 8.42
N LEU A 90 -6.40 6.58 7.81
CA LEU A 90 -7.36 7.27 6.93
C LEU A 90 -8.43 8.04 7.69
N PHE A 91 -8.66 7.71 8.95
CA PHE A 91 -9.56 8.41 9.87
C PHE A 91 -8.78 9.09 11.00
N VAL A 92 -9.37 10.13 11.59
CA VAL A 92 -8.94 10.65 12.89
C VAL A 92 -9.45 9.78 14.06
N SER A 93 -10.50 8.97 13.81
CA SER A 93 -11.09 8.07 14.81
C SER A 93 -10.31 6.76 14.93
N ARG A 94 -9.79 6.47 16.13
CA ARG A 94 -9.10 5.21 16.42
C ARG A 94 -9.96 3.97 16.20
N ARG A 95 -11.27 4.06 16.48
CA ARG A 95 -12.21 2.94 16.28
C ARG A 95 -12.46 2.69 14.79
N ALA A 96 -12.61 3.75 14.00
CA ALA A 96 -12.80 3.63 12.55
C ALA A 96 -11.55 3.06 11.87
N ASN A 97 -10.35 3.54 12.25
CA ASN A 97 -9.10 2.95 11.77
C ASN A 97 -8.97 1.49 12.17
N ARG A 98 -9.42 1.11 13.37
CA ARG A 98 -9.36 -0.29 13.80
C ARG A 98 -10.27 -1.21 12.99
N ALA A 99 -11.46 -0.73 12.62
CA ALA A 99 -12.33 -1.47 11.71
C ALA A 99 -11.70 -1.54 10.31
N LEU A 100 -11.12 -0.44 9.84
CA LEU A 100 -10.45 -0.37 8.54
C LEU A 100 -9.26 -1.33 8.43
N ASP A 101 -8.43 -1.43 9.48
CA ASP A 101 -7.34 -2.41 9.59
C ASP A 101 -7.84 -3.83 9.24
N LEU A 102 -8.93 -4.27 9.87
CA LEU A 102 -9.51 -5.60 9.65
C LEU A 102 -10.01 -5.78 8.21
N LEU A 103 -10.74 -4.79 7.69
CA LEU A 103 -11.26 -4.81 6.32
C LEU A 103 -10.12 -4.90 5.29
N CYS A 104 -9.04 -4.15 5.50
CA CYS A 104 -7.87 -4.16 4.63
C CYS A 104 -7.06 -5.45 4.73
N CYS A 105 -7.10 -6.14 5.88
CA CYS A 105 -6.34 -7.36 6.12
C CYS A 105 -7.02 -8.63 5.59
N MET A 106 -8.35 -8.63 5.44
CA MET A 106 -9.11 -9.81 5.00
C MET A 106 -8.70 -10.34 3.61
N PRO A 107 -8.53 -9.52 2.55
CA PRO A 107 -8.24 -10.02 1.20
C PRO A 107 -6.95 -10.84 1.05
N ALA A 108 -5.99 -10.69 1.97
CA ALA A 108 -4.72 -11.43 1.97
C ALA A 108 -4.47 -12.21 3.27
N ALA A 109 -5.50 -12.39 4.12
CA ALA A 109 -5.40 -13.12 5.39
C ALA A 109 -4.19 -12.71 6.26
N LEU A 110 -3.91 -11.41 6.29
CA LEU A 110 -2.83 -10.83 7.09
C LEU A 110 -3.37 -10.24 8.40
N THR A 111 -2.50 -9.66 9.22
CA THR A 111 -2.91 -8.87 10.39
C THR A 111 -2.31 -7.47 10.31
N ALA A 112 -2.94 -6.48 10.94
CA ALA A 112 -2.35 -5.13 10.99
C ALA A 112 -0.99 -5.14 11.72
N ALA A 113 -0.80 -6.08 12.65
CA ALA A 113 0.48 -6.29 13.32
C ALA A 113 1.55 -6.82 12.35
N ASP A 114 1.20 -7.69 11.40
CA ASP A 114 2.14 -8.15 10.37
C ASP A 114 2.65 -6.99 9.51
N MET A 115 1.73 -6.19 9.00
CA MET A 115 2.07 -5.05 8.15
C MET A 115 2.91 -4.02 8.94
N TYR A 116 2.51 -3.71 10.17
CA TYR A 116 3.24 -2.74 10.98
C TYR A 116 4.65 -3.22 11.35
N GLU A 117 4.82 -4.45 11.84
CA GLU A 117 6.13 -4.93 12.29
C GLU A 117 7.10 -5.12 11.13
N VAL A 118 6.65 -5.73 10.03
CA VAL A 118 7.54 -6.01 8.90
C VAL A 118 7.75 -4.76 8.05
N HIS A 119 6.68 -4.10 7.61
CA HIS A 119 6.83 -2.99 6.68
C HIS A 119 7.29 -1.71 7.40
N VAL A 120 6.59 -1.26 8.45
CA VAL A 120 6.90 0.03 9.09
C VAL A 120 8.12 -0.05 10.02
N VAL A 121 8.21 -1.07 10.86
CA VAL A 121 9.28 -1.14 11.88
C VAL A 121 10.58 -1.71 11.32
N ASN A 122 10.52 -2.80 10.55
CA ASN A 122 11.72 -3.46 10.03
C ASN A 122 12.15 -2.89 8.68
N HIS A 123 11.30 -2.96 7.67
CA HIS A 123 11.66 -2.61 6.30
C HIS A 123 12.00 -1.13 6.14
N HIS A 124 11.20 -0.19 6.64
CA HIS A 124 11.55 1.24 6.58
C HIS A 124 12.77 1.63 7.43
N ARG A 125 13.15 0.80 8.42
CA ARG A 125 14.38 1.03 9.21
C ARG A 125 15.64 0.65 8.44
N TYR A 126 15.60 -0.46 7.70
CA TYR A 126 16.77 -1.03 7.02
C TYR A 126 16.77 -0.75 5.51
N ASN A 127 15.63 -0.33 4.96
CA ASN A 127 15.41 0.11 3.60
C ASN A 127 15.94 -0.90 2.55
N ASP A 128 15.49 -2.16 2.66
CA ASP A 128 15.94 -3.32 1.88
C ASP A 128 17.42 -3.75 2.09
N GLY A 129 18.17 -3.02 2.92
CA GLY A 129 19.56 -3.33 3.26
C GLY A 129 19.75 -4.35 4.40
N PRO A 130 20.99 -4.51 4.87
CA PRO A 130 21.33 -5.47 5.92
C PRO A 130 20.51 -5.27 7.21
N GLY A 131 19.79 -6.32 7.63
CA GLY A 131 18.89 -6.31 8.79
C GLY A 131 17.40 -6.26 8.44
N ASP A 132 17.07 -5.95 7.19
CA ASP A 132 15.72 -6.14 6.64
C ASP A 132 15.46 -7.63 6.44
N VAL A 133 14.43 -8.17 7.11
CA VAL A 133 14.05 -9.59 6.95
C VAL A 133 13.45 -9.86 5.58
N THR A 134 12.97 -8.81 4.93
CA THR A 134 12.45 -8.79 3.56
C THR A 134 13.47 -8.27 2.55
N SER A 135 14.75 -8.17 2.91
CA SER A 135 15.81 -7.77 1.98
C SER A 135 15.83 -8.61 0.70
N THR A 136 15.97 -7.92 -0.44
CA THR A 136 16.18 -8.50 -1.75
C THR A 136 17.66 -8.66 -2.14
N GLU A 137 18.59 -8.28 -1.26
CA GLU A 137 20.04 -8.45 -1.46
C GLU A 137 20.40 -9.93 -1.67
N GLY A 138 21.13 -10.19 -2.75
CA GLY A 138 21.43 -11.52 -3.26
C GLY A 138 20.20 -12.27 -3.80
N ARG A 139 19.08 -11.62 -4.09
CA ARG A 139 17.85 -12.26 -4.61
C ARG A 139 17.28 -11.46 -5.80
N GLU A 140 18.14 -10.75 -6.52
CA GLU A 140 17.78 -9.75 -7.54
C GLU A 140 17.31 -10.36 -8.86
N HIS A 141 17.51 -11.66 -9.08
CA HIS A 141 17.05 -12.38 -10.27
C HIS A 141 17.07 -13.91 -10.10
N GLY A 142 16.57 -14.61 -11.11
CA GLY A 142 16.58 -16.06 -11.26
C GLY A 142 15.82 -16.79 -10.14
N TRP A 143 16.27 -18.01 -9.86
CA TRP A 143 15.63 -18.87 -8.86
C TRP A 143 15.70 -18.30 -7.43
N ARG A 144 16.69 -17.47 -7.10
CA ARG A 144 16.77 -16.82 -5.78
C ARG A 144 15.64 -15.79 -5.61
N ALA A 145 15.27 -15.07 -6.67
CA ALA A 145 14.12 -14.19 -6.69
C ALA A 145 12.79 -14.95 -6.58
N VAL A 146 12.64 -16.07 -7.30
CA VAL A 146 11.46 -16.94 -7.17
C VAL A 146 11.33 -17.49 -5.74
N TRP A 147 12.45 -17.90 -5.15
CA TRP A 147 12.49 -18.40 -3.77
C TRP A 147 12.17 -17.33 -2.72
N TYR A 148 12.55 -16.07 -2.97
CA TYR A 148 12.09 -14.93 -2.17
C TYR A 148 10.58 -14.79 -2.28
N TRP A 149 10.07 -14.69 -3.51
CA TRP A 149 8.67 -14.46 -3.82
C TRP A 149 7.79 -15.50 -3.12
N MET A 150 8.06 -16.79 -3.30
CA MET A 150 7.25 -17.87 -2.73
C MET A 150 7.27 -17.91 -1.19
N ARG A 151 8.32 -17.40 -0.55
CA ARG A 151 8.47 -17.43 0.92
C ARG A 151 8.06 -16.14 1.60
N TYR A 152 7.77 -15.07 0.86
CA TYR A 152 7.52 -13.75 1.40
C TYR A 152 6.49 -13.77 2.54
N SER A 153 5.32 -14.36 2.33
CA SER A 153 4.26 -14.45 3.36
C SER A 153 4.72 -15.21 4.61
N SER A 154 5.50 -16.28 4.45
CA SER A 154 6.06 -17.06 5.57
C SER A 154 7.12 -16.28 6.33
N VAL A 155 7.96 -15.51 5.63
CA VAL A 155 8.96 -14.60 6.24
C VAL A 155 8.25 -13.55 7.09
N VAL A 156 7.22 -12.90 6.52
CA VAL A 156 6.40 -11.90 7.21
C VAL A 156 5.80 -12.48 8.49
N LYS A 157 5.04 -13.58 8.39
CA LYS A 157 4.38 -14.22 9.54
C LYS A 157 5.38 -14.68 10.60
N THR A 158 6.49 -15.29 10.18
CA THR A 158 7.52 -15.80 11.10
C THR A 158 8.21 -14.67 11.85
N HIS A 159 8.56 -13.58 11.17
CA HIS A 159 9.18 -12.42 11.80
C HIS A 159 8.24 -11.76 12.82
N THR A 160 6.98 -11.53 12.44
CA THR A 160 5.98 -10.96 13.34
C THR A 160 5.78 -11.84 14.56
N ALA A 161 5.56 -13.15 14.36
CA ALA A 161 5.33 -14.09 15.46
C ALA A 161 6.51 -14.13 16.43
N ARG A 162 7.75 -14.26 15.92
CA ARG A 162 8.96 -14.23 16.76
C ARG A 162 9.08 -12.92 17.55
N THR A 163 8.70 -11.80 16.94
CA THR A 163 8.81 -10.47 17.56
C THR A 163 7.75 -10.24 18.64
N VAL A 164 6.49 -10.56 18.36
CA VAL A 164 5.37 -10.27 19.29
C VAL A 164 5.26 -11.30 20.42
N PHE A 165 5.76 -12.52 20.22
CA PHE A 165 5.79 -13.58 21.23
C PHE A 165 7.14 -13.76 21.94
N ALA A 166 8.12 -12.89 21.68
CA ALA A 166 9.39 -12.88 22.42
C ALA A 166 9.15 -12.75 23.95
N ALA A 167 10.03 -13.39 24.73
CA ALA A 167 10.03 -13.27 26.18
C ALA A 167 10.24 -11.81 26.63
N ASN A 168 9.69 -11.45 27.80
CA ASN A 168 9.78 -10.11 28.39
C ASN A 168 9.39 -8.96 27.42
N PRO A 169 8.21 -9.03 26.76
CA PRO A 169 7.83 -8.05 25.77
C PRO A 169 7.57 -6.68 26.40
N SER A 170 8.03 -5.60 25.75
CA SER A 170 7.68 -4.23 26.12
C SER A 170 6.15 -4.01 26.10
N PRO A 171 5.62 -2.96 26.77
CA PRO A 171 4.19 -2.64 26.72
C PRO A 171 3.63 -2.51 25.30
N SER A 172 4.41 -1.91 24.38
CA SER A 172 4.03 -1.76 22.96
C SER A 172 3.96 -3.11 22.25
N ARG A 173 4.94 -4.01 22.47
CA ARG A 173 4.90 -5.39 21.95
C ARG A 173 3.74 -6.19 22.51
N ARG A 174 3.41 -6.05 23.80
CA ARG A 174 2.23 -6.71 24.40
C ARG A 174 0.92 -6.27 23.72
N LYS A 175 0.79 -4.97 23.43
CA LYS A 175 -0.36 -4.44 22.68
C LYS A 175 -0.42 -5.05 21.27
N ARG A 176 0.71 -5.07 20.55
CA ARG A 176 0.77 -5.67 19.20
C ARG A 176 0.53 -7.17 19.20
N ARG A 177 0.99 -7.91 20.20
CA ARG A 177 0.65 -9.33 20.38
C ARG A 177 -0.86 -9.54 20.53
N ARG A 178 -1.52 -8.76 21.38
CA ARG A 178 -2.99 -8.83 21.53
C ARG A 178 -3.70 -8.50 20.22
N GLN A 179 -3.21 -7.50 19.49
CA GLN A 179 -3.72 -7.12 18.18
C GLN A 179 -3.55 -8.24 17.15
N PHE A 180 -2.36 -8.84 17.08
CA PHE A 180 -2.06 -9.98 16.21
C PHE A 180 -2.98 -11.17 16.49
N VAL A 181 -3.10 -11.59 17.76
CA VAL A 181 -3.96 -12.72 18.14
C VAL A 181 -5.41 -12.42 17.78
N PHE A 182 -5.91 -11.24 18.12
CA PHE A 182 -7.28 -10.85 17.82
C PHE A 182 -7.55 -10.84 16.30
N ASP A 183 -6.69 -10.20 15.52
CA ASP A 183 -6.85 -10.12 14.06
C ASP A 183 -6.76 -11.48 13.41
N PHE A 184 -5.74 -12.25 13.78
CA PHE A 184 -5.53 -13.58 13.23
C PHE A 184 -6.73 -14.48 13.52
N THR A 185 -7.18 -14.53 14.79
CA THR A 185 -8.36 -15.31 15.17
C THR A 185 -9.60 -14.83 14.44
N LEU A 186 -9.91 -13.53 14.46
CA LEU A 186 -11.13 -13.01 13.84
C LEU A 186 -11.15 -13.26 12.33
N ILE A 187 -10.09 -12.92 11.62
CA ILE A 187 -10.02 -13.06 10.15
C ILE A 187 -10.09 -14.53 9.78
N THR A 188 -9.31 -15.40 10.43
CA THR A 188 -9.36 -16.84 10.13
C THR A 188 -10.74 -17.43 10.44
N THR A 189 -11.34 -17.09 11.58
CA THR A 189 -12.71 -17.54 11.92
C THR A 189 -13.73 -17.08 10.88
N LEU A 190 -13.69 -15.82 10.43
CA LEU A 190 -14.62 -15.33 9.40
C LEU A 190 -14.45 -16.07 8.07
N ILE A 191 -13.20 -16.33 7.65
CA ILE A 191 -12.91 -17.11 6.45
C ILE A 191 -13.44 -18.53 6.60
N TRP A 192 -13.18 -19.19 7.73
CA TRP A 192 -13.65 -20.55 8.00
C TRP A 192 -15.17 -20.65 8.05
N ILE A 193 -15.86 -19.72 8.73
CA ILE A 193 -17.32 -19.66 8.74
C ILE A 193 -17.84 -19.48 7.31
N THR A 194 -17.24 -18.59 6.52
CA THR A 194 -17.64 -18.37 5.13
C THR A 194 -17.43 -19.63 4.29
N PHE A 195 -16.30 -20.32 4.45
CA PHE A 195 -16.02 -21.59 3.78
C PHE A 195 -17.04 -22.69 4.13
N LEU A 196 -17.44 -22.78 5.39
CA LEU A 196 -18.39 -23.80 5.87
C LEU A 196 -19.86 -23.48 5.52
N THR A 197 -20.20 -22.22 5.30
CA THR A 197 -21.59 -21.77 5.09
C THR A 197 -21.90 -21.38 3.66
N ALA A 198 -20.91 -20.96 2.87
CA ALA A 198 -21.08 -20.66 1.46
C ALA A 198 -21.06 -21.94 0.62
N ASP A 199 -21.68 -21.87 -0.55
CA ASP A 199 -21.54 -22.92 -1.57
C ASP A 199 -20.05 -23.07 -1.98
N PRO A 200 -19.50 -24.31 -2.04
CA PRO A 200 -18.08 -24.51 -2.29
C PRO A 200 -17.59 -23.92 -3.61
N LEU A 201 -18.41 -23.96 -4.67
CA LEU A 201 -18.06 -23.38 -5.96
C LEU A 201 -17.99 -21.85 -5.86
N ARG A 202 -19.01 -21.20 -5.30
CA ARG A 202 -19.00 -19.74 -5.10
C ARG A 202 -17.86 -19.26 -4.21
N PHE A 203 -17.59 -19.97 -3.10
CA PHE A 203 -16.43 -19.67 -2.25
C PHE A 203 -15.12 -19.77 -3.03
N THR A 204 -14.95 -20.85 -3.80
CA THR A 204 -13.76 -21.08 -4.61
C THR A 204 -13.56 -19.97 -5.64
N LEU A 205 -14.61 -19.66 -6.40
CA LEU A 205 -14.56 -18.65 -7.46
C LEU A 205 -14.32 -17.25 -6.91
N PHE A 206 -15.08 -16.81 -5.91
CA PHE A 206 -15.14 -15.39 -5.56
C PHE A 206 -14.31 -15.01 -4.34
N TYR A 207 -13.92 -15.96 -3.50
CA TYR A 207 -12.99 -15.71 -2.40
C TYR A 207 -11.62 -16.34 -2.67
N TRP A 208 -11.58 -17.66 -2.91
CA TRP A 208 -10.31 -18.41 -2.92
C TRP A 208 -9.41 -18.05 -4.11
N ILE A 209 -9.94 -17.97 -5.34
CA ILE A 209 -9.15 -17.60 -6.52
C ILE A 209 -8.58 -16.18 -6.38
N PRO A 210 -9.38 -15.11 -6.11
CA PRO A 210 -8.84 -13.78 -5.86
C PRO A 210 -7.83 -13.74 -4.71
N PHE A 211 -8.07 -14.48 -3.62
CA PHE A 211 -7.13 -14.61 -2.51
C PHE A 211 -5.78 -15.18 -2.96
N LEU A 212 -5.77 -16.29 -3.72
CA LEU A 212 -4.53 -16.90 -4.22
C LEU A 212 -3.76 -15.96 -5.16
N ILE A 213 -4.46 -15.23 -6.03
CA ILE A 213 -3.87 -14.20 -6.88
C ILE A 213 -3.22 -13.11 -6.02
N THR A 214 -3.87 -12.71 -4.93
CA THR A 214 -3.36 -11.68 -4.00
C THR A 214 -2.12 -12.16 -3.25
N GLN A 215 -2.11 -13.41 -2.79
CA GLN A 215 -0.95 -14.02 -2.15
C GLN A 215 0.24 -14.09 -3.10
N ALA A 216 0.01 -14.53 -4.34
CA ALA A 216 1.05 -14.57 -5.36
C ALA A 216 1.56 -13.15 -5.69
N THR A 217 0.67 -12.19 -5.90
CA THR A 217 1.06 -10.83 -6.28
C THR A 217 1.74 -10.06 -5.15
N SER A 218 1.42 -10.31 -3.86
CA SER A 218 2.03 -9.60 -2.72
C SER A 218 3.53 -9.89 -2.58
N GLY A 219 3.94 -11.16 -2.63
CA GLY A 219 5.36 -11.52 -2.57
C GLY A 219 6.12 -11.08 -3.81
N TYR A 220 5.47 -11.12 -4.97
CA TYR A 220 6.04 -10.58 -6.20
C TYR A 220 6.18 -9.05 -6.13
N PHE A 221 5.25 -8.34 -5.50
CA PHE A 221 5.31 -6.89 -5.33
C PHE A 221 6.46 -6.46 -4.44
N ALA A 222 6.59 -7.10 -3.28
CA ALA A 222 7.68 -6.83 -2.36
C ALA A 222 9.04 -7.06 -3.02
N TRP A 223 9.15 -8.08 -3.87
CA TRP A 223 10.35 -8.30 -4.65
C TRP A 223 10.56 -7.23 -5.73
N LEU A 224 9.54 -6.95 -6.56
CA LEU A 224 9.66 -6.11 -7.75
C LEU A 224 10.03 -4.67 -7.40
N THR A 225 9.57 -4.19 -6.25
CA THR A 225 9.83 -2.82 -5.80
C THR A 225 11.27 -2.57 -5.37
N HIS A 226 12.06 -3.61 -5.09
CA HIS A 226 13.45 -3.47 -4.63
C HIS A 226 14.47 -4.31 -5.40
N GLY A 227 14.18 -5.58 -5.66
CA GLY A 227 15.11 -6.54 -6.28
C GLY A 227 15.74 -6.04 -7.58
N PRO A 228 14.96 -5.49 -8.53
CA PRO A 228 15.51 -4.93 -9.77
C PRO A 228 16.42 -3.71 -9.59
N ALA A 229 16.23 -2.91 -8.54
CA ALA A 229 16.94 -1.66 -8.34
C ALA A 229 18.41 -1.86 -7.97
N ARG A 230 18.76 -2.96 -7.29
CA ARG A 230 20.15 -3.40 -6.99
C ARG A 230 21.01 -2.40 -6.21
N VAL A 231 20.43 -1.31 -5.72
CA VAL A 231 21.12 -0.31 -4.91
C VAL A 231 20.61 -0.43 -3.48
N PHE A 232 21.54 -0.59 -2.53
CA PHE A 232 21.24 -0.80 -1.11
C PHE A 232 21.76 0.34 -0.21
N ASP A 233 22.61 1.22 -0.73
CA ASP A 233 23.11 2.46 -0.09
C ASP A 233 22.15 3.63 -0.29
N ASP A 234 22.16 4.64 0.60
CA ASP A 234 21.18 5.75 0.65
C ASP A 234 21.10 6.58 -0.66
N ASP A 235 20.33 6.07 -1.61
CA ASP A 235 20.19 6.57 -2.98
C ASP A 235 18.70 6.73 -3.34
N PRO A 236 18.31 7.77 -4.11
CA PRO A 236 16.94 7.90 -4.63
C PRO A 236 16.43 6.70 -5.46
N SER A 237 17.34 5.90 -6.01
CA SER A 237 17.11 4.85 -7.01
C SER A 237 17.13 3.43 -6.42
N LYS A 238 17.09 3.26 -5.09
CA LYS A 238 16.97 1.95 -4.42
C LYS A 238 15.66 1.19 -4.66
N SER A 239 14.76 1.77 -5.45
CA SER A 239 13.41 1.27 -5.63
C SER A 239 12.97 1.38 -7.07
N LEU A 240 12.29 0.35 -7.54
CA LEU A 240 11.61 0.39 -8.83
C LEU A 240 10.32 1.21 -8.71
N ASN A 241 10.15 2.16 -9.63
CA ASN A 241 8.98 3.03 -9.69
C ASN A 241 8.09 2.63 -10.86
N THR A 242 6.89 2.12 -10.55
CA THR A 242 5.89 1.72 -11.55
C THR A 242 4.96 2.91 -11.83
N VAL A 243 5.31 3.71 -12.84
CA VAL A 243 4.74 5.07 -13.03
C VAL A 243 3.49 5.11 -13.91
N GLY A 244 2.92 3.96 -14.25
CA GLY A 244 1.69 3.87 -15.05
C GLY A 244 0.49 4.53 -14.36
N ASN A 245 -0.21 5.43 -15.06
CA ASN A 245 -1.29 6.22 -14.47
C ASN A 245 -2.46 5.36 -13.95
N TRP A 246 -2.89 4.35 -14.71
CA TRP A 246 -3.98 3.47 -14.30
C TRP A 246 -3.61 2.59 -13.10
N LEU A 247 -2.34 2.14 -13.01
CA LEU A 247 -1.87 1.41 -11.84
C LEU A 247 -1.97 2.32 -10.61
N ASN A 248 -1.41 3.53 -10.71
CA ASN A 248 -1.41 4.51 -9.64
C ASN A 248 -2.80 5.02 -9.27
N PHE A 249 -3.79 4.91 -10.15
CA PHE A 249 -5.19 5.08 -9.79
C PHE A 249 -5.65 4.01 -8.79
N PHE A 250 -5.37 2.73 -9.04
CA PHE A 250 -5.76 1.63 -8.16
C PHE A 250 -4.96 1.57 -6.86
N ILE A 251 -3.68 1.93 -6.87
CA ILE A 251 -2.82 1.89 -5.68
C ILE A 251 -2.57 3.27 -5.07
N PHE A 252 -3.35 4.29 -5.43
CA PHE A 252 -3.27 5.61 -4.80
C PHE A 252 -1.85 6.20 -4.83
N ASN A 253 -1.27 6.34 -6.02
CA ASN A 253 0.09 6.86 -6.26
C ASN A 253 1.23 6.07 -5.55
N GLN A 254 0.98 4.87 -4.99
CA GLN A 254 2.03 4.08 -4.33
C GLN A 254 3.07 3.51 -5.31
N GLY A 255 2.85 3.57 -6.62
CA GLY A 255 3.83 3.15 -7.62
C GLY A 255 5.06 4.05 -7.69
N TYR A 256 4.98 5.27 -7.15
CA TYR A 256 6.12 6.18 -6.96
C TYR A 256 6.90 5.82 -5.69
N HIS A 257 7.42 4.59 -5.66
CA HIS A 257 7.99 3.96 -4.47
C HIS A 257 9.21 4.71 -3.91
N SER A 258 10.04 5.32 -4.76
CA SER A 258 11.15 6.17 -4.30
C SER A 258 10.64 7.35 -3.45
N VAL A 259 9.56 8.01 -3.86
CA VAL A 259 8.93 9.09 -3.06
C VAL A 259 8.38 8.53 -1.76
N HIS A 260 7.77 7.34 -1.79
CA HIS A 260 7.28 6.67 -0.59
C HIS A 260 8.41 6.41 0.42
N HIS A 261 9.53 5.85 -0.01
CA HIS A 261 10.68 5.59 0.86
C HIS A 261 11.30 6.87 1.43
N ARG A 262 11.33 7.94 0.65
CA ARG A 262 11.79 9.24 1.14
C ARG A 262 10.83 9.88 2.14
N TYR A 263 9.52 9.67 1.97
CA TYR A 263 8.46 10.28 2.76
C TYR A 263 7.37 9.26 3.16
N PRO A 264 7.65 8.30 4.05
CA PRO A 264 6.76 7.15 4.29
C PRO A 264 5.36 7.55 4.79
N GLY A 265 5.26 8.61 5.59
CA GLY A 265 4.00 9.14 6.13
C GLY A 265 3.30 10.18 5.23
N ILE A 266 3.77 10.39 3.99
CA ILE A 266 3.12 11.34 3.08
C ILE A 266 1.70 10.88 2.75
N HIS A 267 0.75 11.82 2.70
CA HIS A 267 -0.57 11.47 2.21
C HIS A 267 -0.49 11.14 0.72
N TRP A 268 -1.20 10.12 0.26
CA TRP A 268 -1.13 9.66 -1.13
C TRP A 268 -1.47 10.75 -2.16
N THR A 269 -2.33 11.70 -1.81
CA THR A 269 -2.67 12.86 -2.64
C THR A 269 -1.54 13.88 -2.77
N GLN A 270 -0.56 13.84 -1.87
CA GLN A 270 0.59 14.76 -1.79
C GLN A 270 1.84 14.17 -2.45
N ILE A 271 1.83 12.89 -2.83
CA ILE A 271 2.93 12.25 -3.59
C ILE A 271 3.30 13.07 -4.85
N PRO A 272 2.34 13.55 -5.68
CA PRO A 272 2.67 14.37 -6.85
C PRO A 272 3.38 15.69 -6.51
N ASP A 273 3.23 16.20 -5.28
CA ASP A 273 3.92 17.43 -4.82
C ASP A 273 5.41 17.20 -4.53
N LYS A 274 5.88 15.95 -4.61
CA LYS A 274 7.27 15.55 -4.36
C LYS A 274 7.97 15.04 -5.62
N PHE A 275 7.42 15.29 -6.80
CA PHE A 275 8.00 14.79 -8.05
C PHE A 275 9.32 15.44 -8.47
N ASP A 276 9.73 16.55 -7.85
CA ASP A 276 11.12 17.02 -7.98
C ASP A 276 12.13 15.96 -7.52
N PHE A 277 11.75 15.10 -6.56
CA PHE A 277 12.57 13.98 -6.14
C PHE A 277 12.70 12.90 -7.24
N MET A 278 11.65 12.70 -8.04
CA MET A 278 11.67 11.75 -9.17
C MET A 278 12.62 12.20 -10.29
N LEU A 279 13.01 13.48 -10.34
CA LEU A 279 14.05 13.94 -11.27
C LEU A 279 15.46 13.47 -10.87
N GLN A 280 15.66 13.09 -9.60
CA GLN A 280 16.93 12.57 -9.07
C GLN A 280 17.06 11.05 -9.21
N VAL A 281 15.95 10.35 -9.46
CA VAL A 281 15.92 8.89 -9.63
C VAL A 281 16.52 8.51 -10.99
N GLU A 282 17.35 7.48 -11.02
CA GLU A 282 17.94 6.97 -12.25
C GLU A 282 16.85 6.50 -13.24
N PRO A 283 16.99 6.77 -14.55
CA PRO A 283 15.92 6.48 -15.50
C PRO A 283 15.57 5.00 -15.63
N ASP A 284 16.52 4.10 -15.42
CA ASP A 284 16.33 2.66 -15.64
C ASP A 284 15.36 2.02 -14.64
N VAL A 285 15.23 2.58 -13.43
CA VAL A 285 14.28 2.13 -12.41
C VAL A 285 12.91 2.83 -12.48
N ILE A 286 12.64 3.62 -13.53
CA ILE A 286 11.33 4.25 -13.80
C ILE A 286 10.66 3.50 -14.96
N VAL A 287 9.59 2.75 -14.67
CA VAL A 287 9.06 1.75 -15.61
C VAL A 287 7.55 1.88 -15.87
N PRO A 288 7.08 1.55 -17.09
CA PRO A 288 5.68 1.79 -17.49
C PRO A 288 4.71 0.69 -17.05
N TYR A 289 5.21 -0.52 -16.85
CA TYR A 289 4.36 -1.70 -16.83
C TYR A 289 3.74 -1.95 -15.46
N TRP A 290 2.63 -2.67 -15.53
CA TRP A 290 1.92 -3.18 -14.39
C TRP A 290 2.60 -4.42 -13.83
N MET A 291 2.31 -4.67 -12.57
CA MET A 291 2.80 -5.80 -11.81
C MET A 291 1.95 -7.03 -12.11
N THR A 292 1.99 -7.48 -13.36
CA THR A 292 1.24 -8.66 -13.78
C THR A 292 2.09 -9.90 -13.58
N LEU A 293 1.46 -10.99 -13.12
CA LEU A 293 2.12 -12.30 -13.05
C LEU A 293 2.67 -12.72 -14.43
N THR A 294 2.11 -12.23 -15.53
CA THR A 294 2.60 -12.45 -16.89
C THR A 294 4.00 -11.87 -17.15
N SER A 295 4.45 -10.92 -16.33
CA SER A 295 5.80 -10.34 -16.45
C SER A 295 6.87 -11.11 -15.66
N CYS A 296 6.48 -12.14 -14.90
CA CYS A 296 7.40 -12.87 -14.00
C CYS A 296 8.55 -13.56 -14.75
N TRP A 297 8.41 -13.90 -16.02
CA TRP A 297 9.51 -14.50 -16.80
C TRP A 297 10.76 -13.62 -16.85
N ARG A 298 10.59 -12.28 -16.73
CA ARG A 298 11.70 -11.31 -16.67
C ARG A 298 12.58 -11.48 -15.43
N LEU A 299 12.13 -12.22 -14.41
CA LEU A 299 12.95 -12.64 -13.28
C LEU A 299 14.21 -13.36 -13.74
N PHE A 300 14.14 -14.10 -14.86
CA PHE A 300 15.26 -14.88 -15.39
C PHE A 300 16.17 -14.09 -16.34
N VAL A 301 15.84 -12.83 -16.62
CA VAL A 301 16.62 -11.94 -17.46
C VAL A 301 17.26 -10.89 -16.57
N PRO A 302 18.59 -10.88 -16.39
CA PRO A 302 19.28 -9.82 -15.67
C PRO A 302 18.92 -8.46 -16.27
N GLY A 303 18.24 -7.61 -15.49
CA GLY A 303 17.82 -6.27 -15.91
C GLY A 303 16.54 -6.27 -16.72
N GLY A 304 15.81 -7.40 -16.81
CA GLY A 304 14.55 -7.51 -17.56
C GLY A 304 13.42 -6.62 -17.05
N PHE A 305 13.59 -6.04 -15.85
CA PHE A 305 12.69 -5.06 -15.25
C PHE A 305 13.26 -3.63 -15.22
N LEU A 306 14.31 -3.34 -15.98
CA LEU A 306 14.84 -1.99 -16.12
C LEU A 306 14.46 -1.43 -17.49
N ASP A 307 14.13 -0.15 -17.56
CA ASP A 307 13.73 0.51 -18.82
C ASP A 307 14.22 1.97 -18.87
N ALA A 308 15.52 2.13 -19.12
CA ALA A 308 16.15 3.45 -19.17
C ALA A 308 15.56 4.35 -20.27
N SER A 309 15.06 3.76 -21.35
CA SER A 309 14.45 4.51 -22.45
C SER A 309 13.13 5.14 -22.01
N HIS A 310 12.24 4.33 -21.41
CA HIS A 310 10.99 4.82 -20.86
C HIS A 310 11.23 5.86 -19.76
N GLY A 311 12.12 5.59 -18.81
CA GLY A 311 12.37 6.54 -17.72
C GLY A 311 12.89 7.89 -18.20
N ARG A 312 13.78 7.93 -19.22
CA ARG A 312 14.24 9.20 -19.81
C ARG A 312 13.08 9.99 -20.44
N GLN A 313 12.22 9.31 -21.20
CA GLN A 313 11.04 9.93 -21.80
C GLN A 313 10.06 10.43 -20.74
N TRP A 314 9.84 9.63 -19.69
CA TRP A 314 8.96 9.98 -18.57
C TRP A 314 9.50 11.18 -17.79
N LYS A 315 10.80 11.23 -17.48
CA LYS A 315 11.44 12.37 -16.81
C LYS A 315 11.37 13.65 -17.64
N ALA A 316 11.61 13.58 -18.96
CA ALA A 316 11.45 14.74 -19.84
C ALA A 316 10.00 15.27 -19.84
N LYS A 317 9.02 14.36 -19.86
CA LYS A 317 7.60 14.72 -19.75
C LYS A 317 7.25 15.31 -18.39
N LEU A 318 7.81 14.76 -17.32
CA LEU A 318 7.64 15.26 -15.96
C LEU A 318 8.17 16.69 -15.84
N ALA A 319 9.39 16.97 -16.30
CA ALA A 319 9.99 18.30 -16.25
C ALA A 319 9.09 19.35 -16.90
N LYS A 320 8.62 19.06 -18.13
CA LYS A 320 7.66 19.94 -18.83
C LYS A 320 6.36 20.14 -18.06
N ARG A 321 5.82 19.09 -17.43
CA ARG A 321 4.58 19.20 -16.64
C ARG A 321 4.75 19.94 -15.32
N LEU A 322 5.92 19.86 -14.69
CA LEU A 322 6.25 20.65 -13.50
C LEU A 322 6.27 22.14 -13.84
N GLU A 323 6.94 22.53 -14.92
CA GLU A 323 6.95 23.91 -15.44
C GLU A 323 5.53 24.43 -15.73
N GLN A 324 4.66 23.56 -16.28
CA GLN A 324 3.29 23.89 -16.63
C GLN A 324 2.30 23.81 -15.44
N GLY A 325 2.70 23.27 -14.29
CA GLY A 325 1.79 22.97 -13.19
C GLY A 325 0.73 21.89 -13.50
N THR A 326 1.00 21.00 -14.48
CA THR A 326 0.04 20.01 -15.00
C THR A 326 0.38 18.56 -14.64
N VAL A 327 1.14 18.36 -13.56
CA VAL A 327 1.51 17.03 -13.03
C VAL A 327 0.30 16.19 -12.60
N ARG A 328 -0.79 16.85 -12.19
CA ARG A 328 -1.99 16.22 -11.67
C ARG A 328 -3.04 15.98 -12.76
N ALA A 329 -3.85 14.93 -12.59
CA ALA A 329 -4.98 14.67 -13.49
C ALA A 329 -6.02 15.81 -13.40
N ARG A 330 -6.51 16.28 -14.55
CA ARG A 330 -7.47 17.40 -14.61
C ARG A 330 -8.75 17.16 -13.82
N TYR A 331 -9.32 15.96 -13.91
CA TYR A 331 -10.61 15.61 -13.29
C TYR A 331 -10.47 14.88 -11.95
N LEU A 332 -9.26 14.40 -11.65
CA LEU A 332 -8.93 13.68 -10.42
C LEU A 332 -7.65 14.27 -9.84
N PRO A 333 -7.67 15.52 -9.33
CA PRO A 333 -6.48 16.29 -9.00
C PRO A 333 -5.60 15.65 -7.91
N TRP A 334 -6.10 14.63 -7.22
CA TRP A 334 -5.36 13.85 -6.25
C TRP A 334 -4.33 12.89 -6.85
N PHE A 335 -4.47 12.53 -8.13
CA PHE A 335 -3.60 11.58 -8.80
C PHE A 335 -2.60 12.29 -9.70
N ALA A 336 -1.40 11.71 -9.79
CA ALA A 336 -0.46 12.03 -10.84
C ALA A 336 -1.02 11.62 -12.20
N TRP A 337 -0.67 12.39 -13.24
CA TRP A 337 -0.97 12.04 -14.61
C TRP A 337 0.13 12.54 -15.53
N ILE A 338 1.23 11.79 -15.58
CA ILE A 338 2.41 12.18 -16.36
C ILE A 338 2.25 11.76 -17.80
#